data_AF-A0A5S3QXE1-F1
#
_entry.id   AF-A0A5S3QXE1-F1
#
_cell.length_a   1.000
_cell.length_b   1.000
_cell.length_c   1.000
_cell.angle_alpha   90.00
_cell.angle_beta   90.00
_cell.angle_gamma   90.00
#
_symmetry.space_group_name_H-M   'P 1'
#
loop_
_entity.id
_entity.type
_entity.pdbx_description
1 polymer ?
#
loop_
_entity_poly.entity_id
_entity_poly.type
_entity_poly.pdbx_seq_one_letter_code
_entity_poly.pdbx_strand_id
1 'polypeptide(L)'
;MASFSYKAFDSMGGKCDGLIEADSLASAQLQLEKEGLLPYELKEQQSSRQGNRFFEERVSLADLEFVTSELSLLLATGIRIDRGLDIIRKTKAKPVLAKLLSELSQSLKKGSSLSQACRAHPKVFDGLYCNLIELGEASGDLAGTFAGLSQDLKFKRDLRKKIVSAITYPVVIFFVCVLSILFIFNVIIPKMADMFANIEQLPWYTQAMLGTSAWFNQNQSLLFLGLVTAFAGVYFASKNERIIAWWHRIVLQLPICGTAVKTVERIRFNTGLSLMLKAGVPIDKALALATGNIRNQQLHAELEVARKKVKRGNQLTPSLQQSSLYPSFYISLLEVGEESGKLETVFDEIASRSRQDFETWTDRITSLLEPLMILFMGVFVGGVVVVMMLSMISLNDVGF
;
A
#
# COMPACT_ATOMS: atom_id res chain seq x y z
N MET A 1 -30.20 4.94 -22.66
CA MET A 1 -29.72 3.69 -22.07
C MET A 1 -29.64 3.80 -20.56
N ALA A 2 -30.65 3.25 -19.90
CA ALA A 2 -30.66 3.01 -18.46
C ALA A 2 -30.19 1.56 -18.22
N SER A 3 -29.53 1.31 -17.09
CA SER A 3 -29.17 -0.05 -16.68
C SER A 3 -30.30 -0.61 -15.82
N PHE A 4 -30.80 -1.78 -16.18
CA PHE A 4 -31.81 -2.51 -15.44
C PHE A 4 -31.17 -3.71 -14.76
N SER A 5 -31.36 -3.84 -13.45
CA SER A 5 -31.03 -5.09 -12.75
C SER A 5 -32.19 -6.06 -12.90
N TYR A 6 -31.89 -7.27 -13.37
CA TYR A 6 -32.89 -8.31 -13.54
C TYR A 6 -32.53 -9.54 -12.70
N LYS A 7 -33.58 -10.21 -12.20
CA LYS A 7 -33.51 -11.60 -11.76
C LYS A 7 -34.49 -12.40 -12.60
N ALA A 8 -33.98 -13.45 -13.23
CA ALA A 8 -34.72 -14.29 -14.16
C ALA A 8 -34.52 -15.78 -13.88
N PHE A 9 -35.38 -16.58 -14.48
CA PHE A 9 -35.18 -18.01 -14.63
C PHE A 9 -34.71 -18.31 -16.05
N ASP A 10 -33.71 -19.17 -16.20
CA ASP A 10 -33.39 -19.76 -17.49
C ASP A 10 -34.46 -20.78 -17.93
N SER A 11 -34.37 -21.24 -19.17
CA SER A 11 -35.29 -22.24 -19.74
C SER A 11 -35.28 -23.60 -19.02
N MET A 12 -34.32 -23.85 -18.13
CA MET A 12 -34.19 -25.04 -17.29
C MET A 12 -34.53 -24.79 -15.81
N GLY A 13 -35.02 -23.60 -15.45
CA GLY A 13 -35.41 -23.22 -14.08
C GLY A 13 -34.24 -22.75 -13.18
N GLY A 14 -33.05 -22.53 -13.75
CA GLY A 14 -31.90 -21.95 -13.07
C GLY A 14 -32.10 -20.48 -12.77
N LYS A 15 -31.84 -20.06 -11.52
CA LYS A 15 -31.87 -18.63 -11.16
C LYS A 15 -30.65 -17.92 -11.73
N CYS A 16 -30.88 -16.83 -12.47
CA CYS A 16 -29.83 -15.97 -12.99
C CYS A 16 -30.12 -14.50 -12.63
N ASP A 17 -29.07 -13.79 -12.25
CA ASP A 17 -29.10 -12.37 -11.92
C ASP A 17 -28.05 -11.62 -12.75
N GLY A 18 -28.42 -10.43 -13.21
CA GLY A 18 -27.59 -9.66 -14.13
C GLY A 18 -28.00 -8.20 -14.28
N LEU A 19 -27.26 -7.50 -15.13
CA LEU A 19 -27.52 -6.12 -15.54
C LEU A 19 -27.72 -6.10 -17.05
N ILE A 20 -28.79 -5.46 -17.51
CA ILE A 20 -29.09 -5.27 -18.93
C ILE A 20 -29.26 -3.78 -19.23
N GLU A 21 -28.60 -3.29 -20.27
CA GLU A 21 -28.74 -1.92 -20.73
C GLU A 21 -29.85 -1.85 -21.77
N ALA A 22 -30.90 -1.07 -21.49
CA ALA A 22 -32.02 -0.88 -22.40
C ALA A 22 -32.54 0.57 -22.33
N ASP A 23 -33.39 0.96 -23.28
CA ASP A 23 -33.95 2.31 -23.32
C ASP A 23 -35.27 2.45 -22.54
N SER A 24 -35.89 1.33 -22.18
CA SER A 24 -37.12 1.25 -21.38
C SER A 24 -37.27 -0.13 -20.72
N LEU A 25 -38.10 -0.23 -19.66
CA LEU A 25 -38.45 -1.52 -19.04
C LEU A 25 -39.00 -2.53 -20.04
N ALA A 26 -39.85 -2.07 -20.97
CA ALA A 26 -40.42 -2.92 -22.02
C ALA A 26 -39.35 -3.47 -22.98
N SER A 27 -38.36 -2.63 -23.35
CA SER A 27 -37.24 -3.08 -24.17
C SER A 27 -36.30 -4.05 -23.44
N ALA A 28 -36.08 -3.85 -22.13
CA ALA A 28 -35.29 -4.76 -21.30
C ALA A 28 -35.95 -6.15 -21.20
N GLN A 29 -37.27 -6.18 -21.00
CA GLN A 29 -38.02 -7.43 -20.95
C GLN A 29 -37.98 -8.18 -22.29
N LEU A 30 -38.21 -7.50 -23.41
CA LEU A 30 -38.13 -8.11 -24.75
C LEU A 30 -36.75 -8.67 -25.07
N GLN A 31 -35.69 -8.02 -24.56
CA GLN A 31 -34.32 -8.47 -24.78
C GLN A 31 -33.99 -9.69 -23.92
N LEU A 32 -34.49 -9.76 -22.69
CA LEU A 32 -34.37 -10.94 -21.82
C LEU A 32 -35.18 -12.14 -22.36
N GLU A 33 -36.38 -11.89 -22.88
CA GLU A 33 -37.20 -12.93 -23.54
C GLU A 33 -36.51 -13.48 -24.80
N LYS A 34 -35.84 -12.64 -25.58
CA LYS A 34 -35.01 -13.08 -26.73
C LYS A 34 -33.83 -13.95 -26.33
N GLU A 35 -33.30 -13.76 -25.12
CA GLU A 35 -32.22 -14.58 -24.55
C GLU A 35 -32.75 -15.85 -23.84
N GLY A 36 -34.07 -16.09 -23.87
CA GLY A 36 -34.69 -17.26 -23.24
C GLY A 36 -34.76 -17.18 -21.71
N LEU A 37 -34.66 -15.97 -21.16
CA LEU A 37 -34.70 -15.69 -19.73
C LEU A 37 -36.09 -15.14 -19.35
N LEU A 38 -36.72 -15.71 -18.32
CA LEU A 38 -38.02 -15.27 -17.79
C LEU A 38 -37.81 -14.39 -16.54
N PRO A 39 -37.83 -13.05 -16.66
CA PRO A 39 -37.60 -12.16 -15.52
C PRO A 39 -38.77 -12.17 -14.54
N TYR A 40 -38.49 -12.35 -13.24
CA TYR A 40 -39.47 -12.21 -12.16
C TYR A 40 -39.27 -10.92 -11.35
N GLU A 41 -38.11 -10.28 -11.44
CA GLU A 41 -37.82 -8.99 -10.81
C GLU A 41 -37.00 -8.14 -11.78
N LEU A 42 -37.56 -7.01 -12.22
CA LEU A 42 -36.90 -6.03 -13.10
C LEU A 42 -36.95 -4.68 -12.40
N LYS A 43 -35.78 -4.16 -12.00
CA LYS A 43 -35.66 -2.87 -11.32
C LYS A 43 -34.81 -1.94 -12.18
N GLU A 44 -35.38 -0.79 -12.51
CA GLU A 44 -34.63 0.32 -13.08
C GLU A 44 -33.62 0.78 -12.03
N GLN A 45 -32.34 0.63 -12.33
CA GLN A 45 -31.31 1.19 -11.49
C GLN A 45 -31.24 2.68 -11.83
N GLN A 46 -32.05 3.47 -11.12
CA GLN A 46 -31.89 4.91 -11.14
C GLN A 46 -30.43 5.18 -10.80
N SER A 47 -29.71 5.73 -11.77
CA SER A 47 -28.35 6.19 -11.56
C SER A 47 -28.49 7.33 -10.57
N SER A 48 -28.31 7.05 -9.28
CA SER A 48 -28.19 8.08 -8.27
C SER A 48 -26.90 8.84 -8.59
N ARG A 49 -27.03 9.84 -9.47
CA ARG A 49 -25.98 10.81 -9.80
C ARG A 49 -25.70 11.75 -8.61
N GLN A 50 -26.25 11.47 -7.45
CA GLN A 50 -26.18 12.27 -6.23
C GLN A 50 -26.05 11.36 -5.00
N GLY A 51 -24.99 10.56 -4.95
CA GLY A 51 -24.58 9.80 -3.78
C GLY A 51 -23.05 9.75 -3.70
N ASN A 52 -22.48 10.48 -2.75
CA ASN A 52 -21.06 10.46 -2.33
C ASN A 52 -19.99 10.41 -3.44
N ARG A 53 -19.80 11.54 -4.15
CA ARG A 53 -18.54 11.84 -4.87
C ARG A 53 -17.29 11.97 -3.97
N PHE A 54 -17.42 11.79 -2.65
CA PHE A 54 -16.29 11.84 -1.72
C PHE A 54 -15.48 10.54 -1.66
N PHE A 55 -16.06 9.39 -2.07
CA PHE A 55 -15.36 8.12 -2.13
C PHE A 55 -15.38 7.58 -3.56
N GLU A 56 -14.50 8.14 -4.41
CA GLU A 56 -14.13 7.47 -5.65
C GLU A 56 -13.49 6.12 -5.27
N GLU A 57 -14.22 5.03 -5.47
CA GLU A 57 -13.65 3.69 -5.36
C GLU A 57 -12.45 3.61 -6.31
N ARG A 58 -11.29 3.23 -5.79
CA ARG A 58 -10.06 3.08 -6.57
C ARG A 58 -9.76 1.61 -6.74
N VAL A 59 -9.18 1.26 -7.88
CA VAL A 59 -8.62 -0.08 -8.10
C VAL A 59 -7.56 -0.33 -7.04
N SER A 60 -7.78 -1.33 -6.20
CA SER A 60 -6.82 -1.69 -5.15
C SER A 60 -5.69 -2.55 -5.71
N LEU A 61 -4.59 -2.64 -4.95
CA LEU A 61 -3.47 -3.51 -5.31
C LEU A 61 -3.89 -4.99 -5.41
N ALA A 62 -4.85 -5.41 -4.59
CA ALA A 62 -5.40 -6.76 -4.63
C ALA A 62 -6.26 -7.00 -5.90
N ASP A 63 -7.00 -5.99 -6.33
CA ASP A 63 -7.78 -6.07 -7.58
C ASP A 63 -6.85 -6.16 -8.80
N LEU A 64 -5.77 -5.36 -8.80
CA LEU A 64 -4.75 -5.41 -9.86
C LEU A 64 -4.02 -6.76 -9.89
N GLU A 65 -3.59 -7.26 -8.73
CA GLU A 65 -2.95 -8.58 -8.62
C GLU A 65 -3.85 -9.70 -9.12
N PHE A 66 -5.12 -9.70 -8.73
CA PHE A 66 -6.12 -10.66 -9.22
C PHE A 66 -6.26 -10.61 -10.75
N VAL A 67 -6.41 -9.42 -11.34
CA VAL A 67 -6.50 -9.30 -12.81
C VAL A 67 -5.24 -9.81 -13.49
N THR A 68 -4.06 -9.45 -12.99
CA THR A 68 -2.79 -9.87 -13.58
C THR A 68 -2.58 -11.39 -13.43
N SER A 69 -2.97 -12.00 -12.32
CA SER A 69 -2.86 -13.45 -12.11
C SER A 69 -3.81 -14.23 -13.00
N GLU A 70 -5.07 -13.79 -13.11
CA GLU A 70 -6.05 -14.42 -13.99
C GLU A 70 -5.65 -14.27 -15.47
N LEU A 71 -5.17 -13.08 -15.87
CA LEU A 71 -4.64 -12.89 -17.22
C LEU A 71 -3.42 -13.78 -17.50
N SER A 72 -2.52 -13.94 -16.54
CA SER A 72 -1.37 -14.85 -16.69
C SER A 72 -1.83 -16.28 -16.97
N LEU A 73 -2.83 -16.79 -16.25
CA LEU A 73 -3.38 -18.12 -16.45
C LEU A 73 -4.06 -18.25 -17.82
N LEU A 74 -4.89 -17.28 -18.20
CA LEU A 74 -5.59 -17.28 -19.48
C LEU A 74 -4.61 -17.18 -20.65
N LEU A 75 -3.59 -16.33 -20.57
CA LEU A 75 -2.55 -16.20 -21.60
C LEU A 75 -1.71 -17.47 -21.71
N ALA A 76 -1.38 -18.14 -20.59
CA ALA A 76 -0.67 -19.42 -20.58
C ALA A 76 -1.45 -20.54 -21.27
N THR A 77 -2.79 -20.45 -21.31
CA THR A 77 -3.67 -21.38 -22.05
C THR A 77 -3.91 -20.98 -23.50
N GLY A 78 -3.21 -19.95 -24.00
CA GLY A 78 -3.30 -19.48 -25.39
C GLY A 78 -4.51 -18.57 -25.67
N ILE A 79 -5.23 -18.13 -24.64
CA ILE A 79 -6.35 -17.19 -24.82
C ILE A 79 -5.79 -15.81 -25.16
N ARG A 80 -6.37 -15.16 -26.18
CA ARG A 80 -5.99 -13.80 -26.56
C ARG A 80 -6.30 -12.79 -25.45
N ILE A 81 -5.45 -11.78 -25.29
CA ILE A 81 -5.56 -10.76 -24.24
C ILE A 81 -6.91 -10.03 -24.21
N ASP A 82 -7.46 -9.69 -25.39
CA ASP A 82 -8.75 -9.00 -25.52
C ASP A 82 -9.90 -9.86 -25.00
N ARG A 83 -9.84 -11.17 -25.27
CA ARG A 83 -10.82 -12.12 -24.75
C ARG A 83 -10.63 -12.40 -23.27
N GLY A 84 -9.38 -12.47 -22.79
CA GLY A 84 -9.07 -12.64 -21.37
C GLY A 84 -9.63 -11.50 -20.51
N LEU A 85 -9.46 -10.25 -20.96
CA LEU A 85 -10.04 -9.07 -20.30
C LEU A 85 -11.58 -9.14 -20.25
N ASP A 86 -12.22 -9.57 -21.33
CA ASP A 86 -13.67 -9.73 -21.38
C ASP A 86 -14.18 -10.84 -20.44
N ILE A 87 -13.43 -11.95 -20.29
CA ILE A 87 -13.75 -13.03 -19.35
C ILE A 87 -13.66 -12.52 -17.91
N ILE A 88 -12.55 -11.88 -17.53
CA ILE A 88 -12.34 -11.39 -16.16
C ILE A 88 -13.37 -10.31 -15.81
N ARG A 89 -13.72 -9.43 -16.76
CA ARG A 89 -14.75 -8.42 -16.56
C ARG A 89 -16.10 -9.02 -16.16
N LYS A 90 -16.47 -10.19 -16.72
CA LYS A 90 -17.72 -10.89 -16.40
C LYS A 90 -17.66 -11.60 -15.05
N THR A 91 -16.48 -11.86 -14.51
CA THR A 91 -16.26 -12.59 -13.26
C THR A 91 -16.13 -11.63 -12.08
N LYS A 92 -17.23 -11.40 -11.33
CA LYS A 92 -17.27 -10.71 -10.01
C LYS A 92 -16.31 -9.51 -9.83
N ALA A 93 -16.14 -8.68 -10.86
CA ALA A 93 -15.32 -7.49 -10.76
C ALA A 93 -16.09 -6.37 -10.04
N LYS A 94 -15.43 -5.65 -9.13
CA LYS A 94 -15.98 -4.39 -8.57
C LYS A 94 -16.33 -3.44 -9.73
N PRO A 95 -17.34 -2.55 -9.58
CA PRO A 95 -17.77 -1.66 -10.68
C PRO A 95 -16.63 -0.85 -11.31
N VAL A 96 -15.70 -0.37 -10.48
CA VAL A 96 -14.52 0.39 -10.93
C VAL A 96 -13.54 -0.48 -11.72
N LEU A 97 -13.33 -1.72 -11.29
CA LEU A 97 -12.47 -2.67 -12.00
C LEU A 97 -13.10 -3.08 -13.34
N ALA A 98 -14.40 -3.34 -13.35
CA ALA A 98 -15.14 -3.65 -14.58
C ALA A 98 -15.05 -2.51 -15.61
N LYS A 99 -15.13 -1.25 -15.14
CA LYS A 99 -14.94 -0.06 -15.98
C LYS A 99 -13.53 -0.01 -16.57
N LEU A 100 -12.48 -0.17 -15.76
CA LEU A 100 -11.09 -0.21 -16.23
C LEU A 100 -10.89 -1.31 -17.29
N LEU A 101 -11.36 -2.53 -17.02
CA LEU A 101 -11.24 -3.65 -17.95
C LEU A 101 -11.98 -3.40 -19.27
N SER A 102 -13.13 -2.71 -19.21
CA SER A 102 -13.88 -2.31 -20.39
C SER A 102 -13.13 -1.28 -21.23
N GLU A 103 -12.53 -0.28 -20.60
CA GLU A 103 -11.71 0.75 -21.25
C GLU A 103 -10.47 0.14 -21.93
N LEU A 104 -9.80 -0.80 -21.26
CA LEU A 104 -8.67 -1.55 -21.82
C LEU A 104 -9.10 -2.44 -23.00
N SER A 105 -10.16 -3.25 -22.84
CA SER A 105 -10.72 -4.11 -23.89
C SER A 105 -11.13 -3.31 -25.12
N GLN A 106 -11.77 -2.15 -24.93
CA GLN A 106 -12.19 -1.28 -26.02
C GLN A 106 -11.00 -0.64 -26.74
N SER A 107 -9.95 -0.26 -26.01
CA SER A 107 -8.73 0.31 -26.61
C SER A 107 -8.00 -0.72 -27.48
N LEU A 108 -7.86 -1.95 -26.99
CA LEU A 108 -7.30 -3.07 -27.76
C LEU A 108 -8.12 -3.39 -29.02
N LYS A 109 -9.46 -3.39 -28.92
CA LYS A 109 -10.36 -3.58 -30.08
C LYS A 109 -10.24 -2.46 -31.11
N LYS A 110 -9.85 -1.25 -30.71
CA LYS A 110 -9.53 -0.12 -31.60
C LYS A 110 -8.13 -0.20 -32.20
N GLY A 111 -7.33 -1.20 -31.84
CA GLY A 111 -5.99 -1.44 -32.38
C GLY A 111 -4.84 -0.78 -31.60
N SER A 112 -5.08 -0.20 -30.42
CA SER A 112 -3.97 0.25 -29.56
C SER A 112 -3.25 -0.93 -28.92
N SER A 113 -1.95 -0.80 -28.68
CA SER A 113 -1.22 -1.80 -27.88
C SER A 113 -1.69 -1.80 -26.42
N LEU A 114 -1.54 -2.93 -25.73
CA LEU A 114 -1.82 -3.10 -24.31
C LEU A 114 -0.97 -2.15 -23.47
N SER A 115 0.30 -1.98 -23.82
CA SER A 115 1.21 -1.02 -23.17
C SER A 115 0.70 0.42 -23.23
N GLN A 116 0.17 0.85 -24.39
CA GLN A 116 -0.43 2.18 -24.56
C GLN A 116 -1.73 2.30 -23.76
N ALA A 117 -2.58 1.28 -23.80
CA ALA A 117 -3.82 1.26 -23.03
C ALA A 117 -3.55 1.34 -21.51
N CYS A 118 -2.55 0.61 -21.00
CA CYS A 118 -2.13 0.69 -19.60
C CYS A 118 -1.54 2.07 -19.24
N ARG A 119 -0.74 2.68 -20.13
CA ARG A 119 -0.15 4.02 -19.92
C ARG A 119 -1.21 5.12 -19.78
N ALA A 120 -2.40 4.95 -20.35
CA ALA A 120 -3.52 5.88 -20.16
C ALA A 120 -4.03 5.91 -18.70
N HIS A 121 -3.67 4.91 -17.88
CA HIS A 121 -4.07 4.79 -16.48
C HIS A 121 -2.86 4.76 -15.52
N PRO A 122 -2.05 5.83 -15.45
CA PRO A 122 -0.80 5.86 -14.66
C PRO A 122 -1.02 5.78 -13.14
N LYS A 123 -2.26 5.98 -12.68
CA LYS A 123 -2.63 5.82 -11.26
C LYS A 123 -2.76 4.34 -10.85
N VAL A 124 -2.98 3.45 -11.82
CA VAL A 124 -3.18 2.00 -11.59
C VAL A 124 -1.93 1.23 -12.00
N PHE A 125 -1.39 1.52 -13.19
CA PHE A 125 -0.22 0.85 -13.72
C PHE A 125 1.02 1.72 -13.52
N ASP A 126 2.02 1.18 -12.81
CA ASP A 126 3.31 1.85 -12.66
C ASP A 126 4.15 1.77 -13.95
N GLY A 127 5.21 2.57 -14.01
CA GLY A 127 6.08 2.63 -15.20
C GLY A 127 6.75 1.29 -15.51
N LEU A 128 7.15 0.54 -14.47
CA LEU A 128 7.73 -0.78 -14.62
C LEU A 128 6.73 -1.77 -15.25
N TYR A 129 5.49 -1.79 -14.77
CA TYR A 129 4.42 -2.63 -15.30
C TYR A 129 4.17 -2.34 -16.79
N CYS A 130 4.07 -1.05 -17.16
CA CYS A 130 3.86 -0.67 -18.56
C CYS A 130 5.04 -1.05 -19.46
N ASN A 131 6.28 -0.88 -18.99
CA ASN A 131 7.48 -1.20 -19.76
C ASN A 131 7.65 -2.72 -19.94
N LEU A 132 7.33 -3.51 -18.91
CA LEU A 132 7.34 -4.97 -19.02
C LEU A 132 6.29 -5.47 -20.02
N ILE A 133 5.08 -4.90 -20.00
CA ILE A 133 4.08 -5.22 -21.02
C ILE A 133 4.56 -4.87 -22.42
N GLU A 134 5.12 -3.67 -22.63
CA GLU A 134 5.64 -3.26 -23.94
C GLU A 134 6.71 -4.22 -24.46
N LEU A 135 7.59 -4.70 -23.57
CA LEU A 135 8.58 -5.72 -23.89
C LEU A 135 7.94 -7.06 -24.24
N GLY A 136 6.95 -7.52 -23.47
CA GLY A 136 6.21 -8.75 -23.74
C GLY A 136 5.39 -8.70 -25.03
N GLU A 137 4.86 -7.54 -25.40
CA GLU A 137 4.19 -7.31 -26.69
C GLU A 137 5.19 -7.37 -27.85
N ALA A 138 6.36 -6.73 -27.69
CA ALA A 138 7.39 -6.71 -28.72
C ALA A 138 8.07 -8.07 -28.92
N SER A 139 8.23 -8.86 -27.85
CA SER A 139 8.81 -10.21 -27.90
C SER A 139 7.79 -11.30 -28.23
N GLY A 140 6.49 -10.99 -28.13
CA GLY A 140 5.40 -11.97 -28.24
C GLY A 140 5.21 -12.85 -27.01
N ASP A 141 6.00 -12.67 -25.94
CA ASP A 141 5.89 -13.42 -24.68
C ASP A 141 5.09 -12.65 -23.62
N LEU A 142 3.80 -12.43 -23.90
CA LEU A 142 2.88 -11.86 -22.92
C LEU A 142 2.62 -12.83 -21.75
N ALA A 143 2.60 -14.14 -21.99
CA ALA A 143 2.32 -15.13 -20.95
C ALA A 143 3.39 -15.13 -19.84
N GLY A 144 4.68 -15.20 -20.22
CA GLY A 144 5.80 -15.13 -19.28
C GLY A 144 5.87 -13.78 -18.56
N THR A 145 5.62 -12.69 -19.28
CA THR A 145 5.58 -11.33 -18.72
C THR A 145 4.50 -11.20 -17.64
N PHE A 146 3.27 -11.65 -17.91
CA PHE A 146 2.18 -11.61 -16.94
C PHE A 146 2.41 -12.54 -15.74
N ALA A 147 3.08 -13.68 -15.93
CA ALA A 147 3.47 -14.55 -14.82
C ALA A 147 4.44 -13.85 -13.86
N GLY A 148 5.46 -13.18 -14.40
CA GLY A 148 6.39 -12.38 -13.62
C GLY A 148 5.73 -11.20 -12.89
N LEU A 149 4.86 -10.47 -13.59
CA LEU A 149 4.09 -9.36 -13.01
C LEU A 149 3.15 -9.83 -11.89
N SER A 150 2.49 -10.98 -12.08
CA SER A 150 1.63 -11.59 -11.07
C SER A 150 2.41 -11.91 -9.79
N GLN A 151 3.60 -12.50 -9.92
CA GLN A 151 4.46 -12.80 -8.77
C GLN A 151 4.92 -11.55 -8.02
N ASP A 152 5.31 -10.49 -8.74
CA ASP A 152 5.68 -9.19 -8.13
C ASP A 152 4.49 -8.55 -7.41
N LEU A 153 3.31 -8.52 -8.03
CA LEU A 153 2.11 -7.93 -7.44
C LEU A 153 1.61 -8.71 -6.23
N LYS A 154 1.64 -10.05 -6.28
CA LYS A 154 1.30 -10.92 -5.15
C LYS A 154 2.19 -10.61 -3.95
N PHE A 155 3.48 -10.49 -4.19
CA PHE A 155 4.43 -10.11 -3.15
C PHE A 155 4.16 -8.71 -2.59
N LYS A 156 3.97 -7.69 -3.44
CA LYS A 156 3.61 -6.32 -3.00
C LYS A 156 2.34 -6.32 -2.15
N ARG A 157 1.33 -7.12 -2.53
CA ARG A 157 0.07 -7.27 -1.81
C ARG A 157 0.29 -7.92 -0.45
N ASP A 158 1.05 -9.00 -0.39
CA ASP A 158 1.32 -9.75 0.84
C ASP A 158 2.15 -8.90 1.82
N LEU A 159 3.16 -8.18 1.32
CA LEU A 159 3.88 -7.17 2.11
C LEU A 159 2.96 -6.10 2.65
N ARG A 160 2.12 -5.50 1.80
CA ARG A 160 1.19 -4.45 2.23
C ARG A 160 0.23 -4.99 3.29
N LYS A 161 -0.28 -6.20 3.11
CA LYS A 161 -1.15 -6.88 4.08
C LYS A 161 -0.43 -7.09 5.40
N LYS A 162 0.83 -7.55 5.37
CA LYS A 162 1.67 -7.73 6.54
C LYS A 162 1.92 -6.40 7.27
N ILE A 163 2.29 -5.34 6.55
CA ILE A 163 2.48 -3.98 7.10
C ILE A 163 1.20 -3.47 7.74
N VAL A 164 0.06 -3.59 7.05
CA VAL A 164 -1.23 -3.16 7.59
C VAL A 164 -1.56 -3.95 8.86
N SER A 165 -1.43 -5.28 8.82
CA SER A 165 -1.67 -6.14 9.99
C SER A 165 -0.76 -5.79 11.17
N ALA A 166 0.51 -5.49 10.90
CA ALA A 166 1.50 -5.10 11.89
C ALA A 166 1.18 -3.76 12.56
N ILE A 167 0.59 -2.80 11.82
CA ILE A 167 0.23 -1.47 12.34
C ILE A 167 -1.14 -1.49 13.04
N THR A 168 -2.05 -2.39 12.64
CA THR A 168 -3.40 -2.47 13.24
C THR A 168 -3.34 -2.59 14.76
N TYR A 169 -2.48 -3.46 15.29
CA TYR A 169 -2.40 -3.69 16.73
C TYR A 169 -1.84 -2.48 17.52
N PRO A 170 -0.68 -1.88 17.14
CA PRO A 170 -0.22 -0.61 17.70
C PRO A 170 -1.27 0.51 17.69
N VAL A 171 -2.04 0.63 16.61
CA VAL A 171 -3.09 1.66 16.49
C VAL A 171 -4.21 1.43 17.50
N VAL A 172 -4.64 0.18 17.71
CA VAL A 172 -5.67 -0.15 18.71
C VAL A 172 -5.17 0.17 20.12
N ILE A 173 -3.95 -0.25 20.48
CA ILE A 173 -3.36 0.08 21.80
C ILE A 173 -3.22 1.58 21.95
N PHE A 174 -2.67 2.28 20.94
CA PHE A 174 -2.53 3.74 20.98
C PHE A 174 -3.87 4.43 21.19
N PHE A 175 -4.93 3.97 20.52
CA PHE A 175 -6.28 4.49 20.72
C PHE A 175 -6.77 4.27 22.17
N VAL A 176 -6.57 3.08 22.74
CA VAL A 176 -6.88 2.80 24.15
C VAL A 176 -6.06 3.68 25.08
N CYS A 177 -4.75 3.84 24.85
CA CYS A 177 -3.88 4.73 25.62
C CYS A 177 -4.42 6.16 25.62
N VAL A 178 -4.73 6.71 24.44
CA VAL A 178 -5.27 8.07 24.30
C VAL A 178 -6.59 8.20 25.06
N LEU A 179 -7.50 7.22 24.94
CA LEU A 179 -8.77 7.21 25.65
C LEU A 179 -8.57 7.17 27.18
N SER A 180 -7.67 6.32 27.67
CA SER A 180 -7.33 6.24 29.09
C SER A 180 -6.73 7.54 29.61
N ILE A 181 -5.83 8.18 28.86
CA ILE A 181 -5.27 9.49 29.22
C ILE A 181 -6.38 10.54 29.29
N LEU A 182 -7.23 10.62 28.25
CA LEU A 182 -8.36 11.55 28.23
C LEU A 182 -9.30 11.34 29.41
N PHE A 183 -9.59 10.09 29.76
CA PHE A 183 -10.44 9.74 30.91
C PHE A 183 -9.81 10.16 32.24
N ILE A 184 -8.51 9.91 32.43
CA ILE A 184 -7.78 10.32 33.62
C ILE A 184 -7.85 11.84 33.77
N PHE A 185 -7.46 12.59 32.75
CA PHE A 185 -7.36 14.05 32.81
C PHE A 185 -8.70 14.78 32.88
N ASN A 186 -9.75 14.26 32.24
CA ASN A 186 -11.07 14.89 32.25
C ASN A 186 -11.95 14.47 33.44
N VAL A 187 -11.78 13.26 33.98
CA VAL A 187 -12.70 12.72 35.00
C VAL A 187 -12.01 12.50 36.33
N ILE A 188 -10.84 11.84 36.33
CA ILE A 188 -10.20 11.41 37.58
C ILE A 188 -9.49 12.58 38.27
N ILE A 189 -8.64 13.31 37.54
CA ILE A 189 -7.86 14.40 38.11
C ILE A 189 -8.74 15.56 38.60
N PRO A 190 -9.78 16.01 37.87
CA PRO A 190 -10.61 17.14 38.32
C PRO A 190 -11.43 16.80 39.57
N LYS A 191 -11.98 15.58 39.65
CA LYS A 191 -12.66 15.11 40.87
C LYS A 191 -11.76 15.15 42.10
N MET A 192 -10.47 14.89 41.91
CA MET A 192 -9.47 15.03 42.97
C MET A 192 -9.16 16.50 43.25
N ALA A 193 -9.04 17.34 42.23
CA ALA A 193 -8.80 18.77 42.40
C ALA A 193 -9.82 19.42 43.34
N ASP A 194 -11.10 19.05 43.23
CA ASP A 194 -12.17 19.51 44.12
C ASP A 194 -11.93 19.11 45.59
N MET A 195 -11.35 17.93 45.84
CA MET A 195 -11.00 17.47 47.19
C MET A 195 -9.81 18.23 47.79
N PHE A 196 -8.92 18.76 46.95
CA PHE A 196 -7.72 19.51 47.37
C PHE A 196 -7.92 21.03 47.42
N ALA A 197 -9.10 21.54 47.03
CA ALA A 197 -9.36 22.97 46.88
C ALA A 197 -9.19 23.81 48.17
N ASN A 198 -9.29 23.18 49.34
CA ASN A 198 -9.22 23.86 50.64
C ASN A 198 -7.87 23.71 51.37
N ILE A 199 -6.85 23.15 50.71
CA ILE A 199 -5.53 22.89 51.32
C ILE A 199 -4.51 23.89 50.80
N GLU A 200 -4.01 24.76 51.68
CA GLU A 200 -3.10 25.85 51.30
C GLU A 200 -1.69 25.36 50.87
N GLN A 201 -1.24 24.19 51.33
CA GLN A 201 0.08 23.64 51.00
C GLN A 201 -0.03 22.26 50.34
N LEU A 202 -0.21 22.25 49.02
CA LEU A 202 -0.13 21.03 48.23
C LEU A 202 1.33 20.66 47.94
N PRO A 203 1.71 19.37 48.03
CA PRO A 203 3.02 18.92 47.58
C PRO A 203 3.26 19.24 46.10
N TRP A 204 4.53 19.47 45.75
CA TRP A 204 4.92 19.88 44.39
C TRP A 204 4.46 18.89 43.30
N TYR A 205 4.42 17.58 43.61
CA TYR A 205 3.97 16.55 42.68
C TYR A 205 2.45 16.65 42.39
N THR A 206 1.65 16.97 43.40
CA THR A 206 0.20 17.17 43.27
C THR A 206 -0.08 18.48 42.51
N GLN A 207 0.66 19.55 42.79
CA GLN A 207 0.55 20.81 42.04
C GLN A 207 0.92 20.64 40.56
N ALA A 208 1.99 19.91 40.25
CA ALA A 208 2.39 19.62 38.88
C ALA A 208 1.33 18.81 38.12
N MET A 209 0.73 17.81 38.77
CA MET A 209 -0.34 16.99 38.21
C MET A 209 -1.61 17.82 37.92
N LEU A 210 -2.05 18.65 38.88
CA LEU A 210 -3.21 19.51 38.73
C LEU A 210 -2.99 20.61 37.68
N GLY A 211 -1.80 21.21 37.65
CA GLY A 211 -1.41 22.22 36.65
C GLY A 211 -1.35 21.65 35.24
N THR A 212 -0.78 20.45 35.08
CA THR A 212 -0.77 19.74 33.79
C THR A 212 -2.19 19.42 33.34
N SER A 213 -3.09 19.07 34.27
CA SER A 213 -4.48 18.78 33.95
C SER A 213 -5.29 20.02 33.57
N ALA A 214 -5.13 21.12 34.30
CA ALA A 214 -5.75 22.38 33.94
C ALA A 214 -5.29 22.86 32.56
N TRP A 215 -3.99 22.76 32.26
CA TRP A 215 -3.44 23.08 30.94
C TRP A 215 -4.01 22.16 29.86
N PHE A 216 -4.10 20.86 30.12
CA PHE A 216 -4.63 19.87 29.18
C PHE A 216 -6.11 20.11 28.86
N ASN A 217 -6.95 20.33 29.88
CA ASN A 217 -8.39 20.57 29.72
C ASN A 217 -8.66 21.91 29.02
N GLN A 218 -7.90 22.97 29.35
CA GLN A 218 -8.05 24.28 28.70
C GLN A 218 -7.62 24.24 27.22
N ASN A 219 -6.60 23.46 26.87
CA ASN A 219 -6.06 23.37 25.51
C ASN A 219 -6.57 22.15 24.74
N GLN A 220 -7.60 21.44 25.22
CA GLN A 220 -8.05 20.18 24.60
C GLN A 220 -8.55 20.39 23.16
N SER A 221 -9.24 21.49 22.89
CA SER A 221 -9.67 21.88 21.54
C SER A 221 -8.48 22.20 20.63
N LEU A 222 -7.44 22.86 21.16
CA LEU A 222 -6.22 23.20 20.44
C LEU A 222 -5.32 21.98 20.19
N LEU A 223 -5.27 21.02 21.12
CA LEU A 223 -4.59 19.74 20.97
C LEU A 223 -5.27 18.85 19.91
N PHE A 224 -6.61 18.79 19.92
CA PHE A 224 -7.36 18.08 18.89
C PHE A 224 -7.17 18.74 17.52
N LEU A 225 -7.25 20.07 17.44
CA LEU A 225 -6.97 20.82 16.21
C LEU A 225 -5.51 20.61 15.76
N GLY A 226 -4.56 20.56 16.68
CA GLY A 226 -3.14 20.27 16.43
C GLY A 226 -2.94 18.88 15.84
N LEU A 227 -3.64 17.87 16.36
CA LEU A 227 -3.58 16.51 15.85
C LEU A 227 -4.20 16.41 14.45
N VAL A 228 -5.35 17.04 14.23
CA VAL A 228 -6.01 17.09 12.90
C VAL A 228 -5.15 17.84 11.88
N THR A 229 -4.57 18.98 12.26
CA THR A 229 -3.68 19.76 11.40
C THR A 229 -2.34 19.08 11.14
N ALA A 230 -1.80 18.32 12.11
CA ALA A 230 -0.63 17.48 11.90
C ALA A 230 -0.93 16.35 10.90
N PHE A 231 -2.06 15.64 11.04
CA PHE A 231 -2.49 14.62 10.09
C PHE A 231 -2.73 15.19 8.69
N ALA A 232 -3.42 16.33 8.59
CA ALA A 232 -3.62 17.04 7.33
C ALA A 232 -2.29 17.52 6.74
N GLY A 233 -1.39 18.03 7.57
CA GLY A 233 -0.05 18.48 7.19
C GLY A 233 0.79 17.36 6.62
N VAL A 234 0.79 16.18 7.25
CA VAL A 234 1.44 14.96 6.73
C VAL A 234 0.80 14.53 5.42
N TYR A 235 -0.53 14.56 5.31
CA TYR A 235 -1.23 14.22 4.07
C TYR A 235 -0.87 15.17 2.91
N PHE A 236 -0.83 16.48 3.14
CA PHE A 236 -0.43 17.45 2.11
C PHE A 236 1.07 17.38 1.81
N ALA A 237 1.91 17.17 2.83
CA ALA A 237 3.35 16.93 2.68
C ALA A 237 3.65 15.70 1.83
N SER A 238 2.86 14.63 1.97
CA SER A 238 2.99 13.40 1.18
C SER A 238 2.69 13.58 -0.33
N LYS A 239 2.15 14.74 -0.73
CA LYS A 239 1.91 15.09 -2.14
C LYS A 239 2.95 16.05 -2.72
N ASN A 240 3.79 16.66 -1.89
CA ASN A 240 4.76 17.66 -2.33
C ASN A 240 6.13 17.04 -2.55
N GLU A 241 6.59 17.01 -3.80
CA GLU A 241 7.86 16.38 -4.20
C GLU A 241 9.08 16.90 -3.43
N ARG A 242 9.09 18.18 -3.05
CA ARG A 242 10.20 18.76 -2.27
C ARG A 242 10.25 18.25 -0.84
N ILE A 243 9.08 18.07 -0.23
CA ILE A 243 8.96 17.55 1.13
C ILE A 243 9.27 16.06 1.13
N ILE A 244 8.81 15.32 0.11
CA ILE A 244 9.16 13.91 -0.10
C ILE A 244 10.68 13.74 -0.25
N ALA A 245 11.35 14.56 -1.06
CA ALA A 245 12.81 14.51 -1.24
C ALA A 245 13.57 14.82 0.06
N TRP A 246 13.11 15.80 0.84
CA TRP A 246 13.70 16.14 2.14
C TRP A 246 13.51 15.01 3.16
N TRP A 247 12.29 14.44 3.24
CA TRP A 247 12.00 13.26 4.06
C TRP A 247 12.84 12.05 3.65
N HIS A 248 12.98 11.78 2.35
CA HIS A 248 13.81 10.69 1.85
C HIS A 248 15.26 10.82 2.30
N ARG A 249 15.79 12.04 2.38
CA ARG A 249 17.16 12.32 2.84
C ARG A 249 17.32 12.09 4.35
N ILE A 250 16.34 12.52 5.15
CA ILE A 250 16.35 12.34 6.62
C ILE A 250 16.14 10.88 7.01
N VAL A 251 15.18 10.20 6.37
CA VAL A 251 14.89 8.78 6.63
C VAL A 251 16.09 7.90 6.34
N LEU A 252 16.92 8.26 5.34
CA LEU A 252 18.16 7.53 5.03
C LEU A 252 19.25 7.69 6.10
N GLN A 253 19.23 8.78 6.86
CA GLN A 253 20.16 9.06 7.95
C GLN A 253 19.75 8.36 9.26
N LEU A 254 18.47 7.96 9.38
CA LEU A 254 18.02 7.15 10.51
C LEU A 254 18.50 5.70 10.32
N PRO A 255 19.34 5.16 11.23
CA PRO A 255 19.98 3.85 11.05
C PRO A 255 18.96 2.70 10.92
N ILE A 256 17.79 2.84 11.55
CA ILE A 256 16.73 1.82 11.53
C ILE A 256 15.89 1.91 10.24
N CYS A 257 15.57 3.11 9.76
CA CYS A 257 14.70 3.29 8.60
C CYS A 257 15.45 3.30 7.27
N GLY A 258 16.70 3.75 7.24
CA GLY A 258 17.52 3.81 6.04
C GLY A 258 17.83 2.41 5.47
N THR A 259 17.99 1.40 6.34
CA THR A 259 18.15 0.01 5.93
C THR A 259 16.88 -0.51 5.25
N ALA A 260 15.70 -0.26 5.81
CA ALA A 260 14.42 -0.65 5.21
C ALA A 260 14.21 -0.02 3.83
N VAL A 261 14.50 1.28 3.67
CA VAL A 261 14.38 1.97 2.36
C VAL A 261 15.30 1.34 1.33
N LYS A 262 16.58 1.10 1.67
CA LYS A 262 17.53 0.44 0.76
C LYS A 262 17.05 -0.96 0.39
N THR A 263 16.55 -1.75 1.34
CA THR A 263 16.02 -3.09 1.08
C THR A 263 14.82 -3.05 0.13
N VAL A 264 13.89 -2.10 0.30
CA VAL A 264 12.73 -1.95 -0.61
C VAL A 264 13.16 -1.57 -2.03
N GLU A 265 14.08 -0.62 -2.17
CA GLU A 265 14.62 -0.22 -3.47
C GLU A 265 15.41 -1.38 -4.11
N ARG A 266 16.12 -2.16 -3.31
CA ARG A 266 16.84 -3.37 -3.76
C ARG A 266 15.86 -4.41 -4.27
N ILE A 267 14.75 -4.67 -3.58
CA ILE A 267 13.72 -5.60 -4.07
C ILE A 267 13.19 -5.14 -5.44
N ARG A 268 12.81 -3.87 -5.57
CA ARG A 268 12.26 -3.31 -6.82
C ARG A 268 13.24 -3.40 -7.98
N PHE A 269 14.47 -2.98 -7.76
CA PHE A 269 15.52 -2.95 -8.77
C PHE A 269 15.86 -4.34 -9.29
N ASN A 270 16.12 -5.29 -8.37
CA ASN A 270 16.53 -6.64 -8.74
C ASN A 270 15.38 -7.47 -9.32
N THR A 271 14.13 -7.26 -8.86
CA THR A 271 12.95 -7.90 -9.46
C THR A 271 12.76 -7.42 -10.90
N GLY A 272 12.85 -6.10 -11.14
CA GLY A 272 12.76 -5.55 -12.49
C GLY A 272 13.85 -6.09 -13.42
N LEU A 273 15.10 -6.14 -12.95
CA LEU A 273 16.21 -6.70 -13.71
C LEU A 273 16.02 -8.19 -14.00
N SER A 274 15.66 -9.01 -13.00
CA SER A 274 15.44 -10.44 -13.20
C SER A 274 14.34 -10.70 -14.24
N LEU A 275 13.22 -9.99 -14.16
CA LEU A 275 12.12 -10.14 -15.11
C LEU A 275 12.52 -9.74 -16.54
N MET A 276 13.22 -8.61 -16.70
CA MET A 276 13.66 -8.16 -18.02
C MET A 276 14.72 -9.10 -18.63
N LEU A 277 15.67 -9.58 -17.83
CA LEU A 277 16.70 -10.50 -18.29
C LEU A 277 16.12 -11.88 -18.64
N LYS A 278 15.16 -12.39 -17.84
CA LYS A 278 14.39 -13.61 -18.18
C LYS A 278 13.63 -13.47 -19.51
N ALA A 279 13.14 -12.26 -19.81
CA ALA A 279 12.50 -11.93 -21.08
C ALA A 279 13.50 -11.66 -22.24
N GLY A 280 14.80 -11.89 -22.03
CA GLY A 280 15.84 -11.74 -23.06
C GLY A 280 16.25 -10.28 -23.34
N VAL A 281 15.86 -9.33 -22.50
CA VAL A 281 16.27 -7.93 -22.66
C VAL A 281 17.76 -7.78 -22.36
N PRO A 282 18.54 -7.12 -23.24
CA PRO A 282 19.94 -6.81 -22.98
C PRO A 282 20.16 -6.05 -21.67
N ILE A 283 21.20 -6.39 -20.92
CA ILE A 283 21.48 -5.84 -19.58
C ILE A 283 21.58 -4.31 -19.56
N ASP A 284 22.10 -3.68 -20.61
CA ASP A 284 22.22 -2.22 -20.72
C ASP A 284 20.84 -1.53 -20.77
N LYS A 285 19.90 -2.12 -21.52
CA LYS A 285 18.51 -1.65 -21.58
C LYS A 285 17.77 -1.95 -20.28
N ALA A 286 17.95 -3.15 -19.74
CA ALA A 286 17.33 -3.57 -18.49
C ALA A 286 17.75 -2.65 -17.33
N LEU A 287 19.04 -2.31 -17.23
CA LEU A 287 19.56 -1.33 -16.26
C LEU A 287 18.92 0.05 -16.44
N ALA A 288 18.79 0.55 -17.67
CA ALA A 288 18.18 1.86 -17.90
C ALA A 288 16.72 1.93 -17.44
N LEU A 289 15.94 0.89 -17.71
CA LEU A 289 14.55 0.81 -17.29
C LEU A 289 14.41 0.61 -15.78
N ALA A 290 15.26 -0.23 -15.18
CA ALA A 290 15.26 -0.50 -13.74
C ALA A 290 15.68 0.73 -12.92
N THR A 291 16.70 1.47 -13.35
CA THR A 291 17.13 2.72 -12.70
C THR A 291 16.01 3.77 -12.70
N GLY A 292 15.24 3.87 -13.79
CA GLY A 292 14.11 4.82 -13.88
C GLY A 292 12.96 4.55 -12.90
N ASN A 293 12.91 3.36 -12.29
CA ASN A 293 11.87 3.00 -11.30
C ASN A 293 12.30 3.21 -9.84
N ILE A 294 13.54 3.61 -9.60
CA ILE A 294 14.07 3.91 -8.26
C ILE A 294 13.47 5.22 -7.77
N ARG A 295 12.83 5.21 -6.59
CA ARG A 295 12.19 6.41 -6.04
C ARG A 295 13.16 7.27 -5.25
N ASN A 296 14.16 6.66 -4.64
CA ASN A 296 15.17 7.39 -3.90
C ASN A 296 16.17 8.11 -4.82
N GLN A 297 16.21 9.44 -4.74
CA GLN A 297 17.04 10.25 -5.63
C GLN A 297 18.55 10.00 -5.47
N GLN A 298 19.03 9.68 -4.25
CA GLN A 298 20.44 9.36 -4.02
C GLN A 298 20.81 8.03 -4.68
N LEU A 299 20.02 6.97 -4.42
CA LEU A 299 20.25 5.67 -5.05
C LEU A 299 20.13 5.73 -6.57
N HIS A 300 19.18 6.53 -7.08
CA HIS A 300 19.04 6.78 -8.52
C HIS A 300 20.32 7.39 -9.10
N ALA A 301 20.91 8.40 -8.46
CA ALA A 301 22.15 9.01 -8.93
C ALA A 301 23.33 8.02 -8.92
N GLU A 302 23.47 7.20 -7.88
CA GLU A 302 24.50 6.16 -7.79
C GLU A 302 24.35 5.10 -8.90
N LEU A 303 23.12 4.61 -9.12
CA LEU A 303 22.82 3.63 -10.17
C LEU A 303 22.96 4.21 -11.58
N GLU A 304 22.71 5.50 -11.75
CA GLU A 304 22.88 6.18 -13.03
C GLU A 304 24.36 6.28 -13.44
N VAL A 305 25.26 6.40 -12.47
CA VAL A 305 26.71 6.28 -12.71
C VAL A 305 27.07 4.85 -13.11
N ALA A 306 26.55 3.84 -12.40
CA ALA A 306 26.77 2.44 -12.74
C ALA A 306 26.27 2.11 -14.16
N ARG A 307 25.06 2.54 -14.51
CA ARG A 307 24.47 2.40 -15.85
C ARG A 307 25.38 2.96 -16.96
N LYS A 308 25.90 4.17 -16.76
CA LYS A 308 26.80 4.83 -17.73
C LYS A 308 28.11 4.06 -17.92
N LYS A 309 28.64 3.42 -16.86
CA LYS A 309 29.84 2.58 -16.94
C LYS A 309 29.59 1.30 -17.71
N VAL A 310 28.50 0.59 -17.41
CA VAL A 310 28.13 -0.64 -18.13
C VAL A 310 27.88 -0.35 -19.61
N LYS A 311 27.21 0.77 -19.93
CA LYS A 311 27.00 1.20 -21.32
C LYS A 311 28.31 1.48 -22.08
N ARG A 312 29.40 1.80 -21.38
CA ARG A 312 30.74 2.00 -21.97
C ARG A 312 31.55 0.70 -22.09
N GLY A 313 30.97 -0.45 -21.71
CA GLY A 313 31.63 -1.75 -21.78
C GLY A 313 32.35 -2.16 -20.51
N ASN A 314 32.22 -1.42 -19.41
CA ASN A 314 32.74 -1.88 -18.12
C ASN A 314 31.92 -3.07 -17.59
N GLN A 315 32.59 -3.93 -16.82
CA GLN A 315 31.92 -5.02 -16.08
C GLN A 315 30.82 -4.49 -15.16
N LEU A 316 29.79 -5.30 -14.99
CA LEU A 316 28.58 -4.99 -14.23
C LEU A 316 28.85 -4.92 -12.74
N THR A 317 29.50 -5.94 -12.18
CA THR A 317 29.71 -6.08 -10.74
C THR A 317 30.52 -4.92 -10.15
N PRO A 318 31.67 -4.52 -10.73
CA PRO A 318 32.44 -3.37 -10.24
C PRO A 318 31.70 -2.04 -10.40
N SER A 319 30.79 -1.96 -11.38
CA SER A 319 29.96 -0.77 -11.59
C SER A 319 28.87 -0.65 -10.52
N LEU A 320 28.23 -1.77 -10.14
CA LEU A 320 27.20 -1.81 -9.10
C LEU A 320 27.77 -1.75 -7.68
N GLN A 321 29.01 -2.20 -7.45
CA GLN A 321 29.71 -2.11 -6.16
C GLN A 321 29.84 -0.68 -5.63
N GLN A 322 29.78 0.31 -6.51
CA GLN A 322 29.85 1.72 -6.13
C GLN A 322 28.53 2.26 -5.59
N SER A 323 27.44 1.50 -5.73
CA SER A 323 26.14 1.86 -5.18
C SER A 323 25.99 1.34 -3.76
N SER A 324 25.40 2.17 -2.90
CA SER A 324 25.02 1.79 -1.54
C SER A 324 23.83 0.82 -1.47
N LEU A 325 23.27 0.44 -2.63
CA LEU A 325 22.22 -0.58 -2.76
C LEU A 325 22.72 -1.98 -2.42
N TYR A 326 23.99 -2.29 -2.70
CA TYR A 326 24.54 -3.64 -2.61
C TYR A 326 25.57 -3.78 -1.49
N PRO A 327 25.20 -4.42 -0.37
CA PRO A 327 26.15 -4.98 0.59
C PRO A 327 27.17 -5.91 -0.07
N SER A 328 28.36 -6.04 0.55
CA SER A 328 29.47 -6.87 0.05
C SER A 328 29.05 -8.31 -0.31
N PHE A 329 28.20 -8.93 0.52
CA PHE A 329 27.67 -10.27 0.26
C PHE A 329 26.94 -10.39 -1.09
N TYR A 330 26.12 -9.40 -1.45
CA TYR A 330 25.38 -9.42 -2.72
C TYR A 330 26.27 -9.10 -3.92
N ILE A 331 27.35 -8.35 -3.74
CA ILE A 331 28.37 -8.13 -4.78
C ILE A 331 29.05 -9.44 -5.15
N SER A 332 29.41 -10.28 -4.17
CA SER A 332 30.00 -11.60 -4.45
C SER A 332 29.05 -12.52 -5.22
N LEU A 333 27.74 -12.45 -4.97
CA LEU A 333 26.77 -13.20 -5.77
C LEU A 333 26.70 -12.69 -7.22
N LEU A 334 26.76 -11.37 -7.42
CA LEU A 334 26.80 -10.77 -8.75
C LEU A 334 28.06 -11.15 -9.52
N GLU A 335 29.21 -11.21 -8.86
CA GLU A 335 30.47 -11.66 -9.45
C GLU A 335 30.35 -13.07 -10.02
N VAL A 336 29.87 -14.02 -9.22
CA VAL A 336 29.62 -15.41 -9.66
C VAL A 336 28.57 -15.45 -10.78
N GLY A 337 27.53 -14.61 -10.70
CA GLY A 337 26.50 -14.51 -11.74
C GLY A 337 27.02 -13.96 -13.06
N GLU A 338 27.92 -12.98 -13.02
CA GLU A 338 28.56 -12.37 -14.18
C GLU A 338 29.53 -13.35 -14.85
N GLU A 339 30.34 -14.07 -14.07
CA GLU A 339 31.27 -15.09 -14.58
C GLU A 339 30.53 -16.30 -15.18
N SER A 340 29.44 -16.74 -14.55
CA SER A 340 28.64 -17.89 -15.02
C SER A 340 27.61 -17.53 -16.09
N GLY A 341 27.43 -16.23 -16.39
CA GLY A 341 26.44 -15.73 -17.35
C GLY A 341 24.98 -15.91 -16.89
N LYS A 342 24.72 -16.09 -15.59
CA LYS A 342 23.39 -16.38 -15.00
C LYS A 342 22.88 -15.24 -14.12
N LEU A 343 23.00 -14.01 -14.63
CA LEU A 343 22.62 -12.80 -13.89
C LEU A 343 21.13 -12.76 -13.53
N GLU A 344 20.25 -13.28 -14.39
CA GLU A 344 18.80 -13.33 -14.16
C GLU A 344 18.44 -14.14 -12.92
N THR A 345 19.16 -15.25 -12.67
CA THR A 345 18.99 -16.10 -11.50
C THR A 345 19.52 -15.41 -10.25
N VAL A 346 20.69 -14.77 -10.35
CA VAL A 346 21.29 -14.05 -9.23
C VAL A 346 20.44 -12.85 -8.80
N PHE A 347 19.91 -12.07 -9.74
CA PHE A 347 19.03 -10.94 -9.42
C PHE A 347 17.73 -11.41 -8.74
N ASP A 348 17.16 -12.55 -9.15
CA ASP A 348 15.99 -13.13 -8.49
C ASP A 348 16.30 -13.54 -7.05
N GLU A 349 17.46 -14.17 -6.83
CA GLU A 349 17.92 -14.58 -5.50
C GLU A 349 18.18 -13.38 -4.58
N ILE A 350 18.82 -12.32 -5.09
CA ILE A 350 19.02 -11.07 -4.35
C ILE A 350 17.67 -10.45 -3.99
N ALA A 351 16.72 -10.42 -4.93
CA ALA A 351 15.38 -9.93 -4.66
C ALA A 351 14.73 -10.77 -3.55
N SER A 352 14.70 -12.10 -3.67
CA SER A 352 14.12 -13.03 -2.69
C SER A 352 14.69 -12.86 -1.28
N ARG A 353 16.02 -12.85 -1.13
CA ARG A 353 16.66 -12.62 0.18
C ARG A 353 16.35 -11.25 0.76
N SER A 354 16.32 -10.22 -0.07
CA SER A 354 15.94 -8.88 0.36
C SER A 354 14.49 -8.80 0.84
N ARG A 355 13.60 -9.58 0.23
CA ARG A 355 12.20 -9.70 0.68
C ARG A 355 12.14 -10.30 2.08
N GLN A 356 12.88 -11.38 2.33
CA GLN A 356 12.95 -12.02 3.65
C GLN A 356 13.59 -11.10 4.72
N ASP A 357 14.64 -10.35 4.35
CA ASP A 357 15.26 -9.34 5.22
C ASP A 357 14.23 -8.27 5.64
N PHE A 358 13.41 -7.81 4.68
CA PHE A 358 12.38 -6.79 4.92
C PHE A 358 11.25 -7.31 5.80
N GLU A 359 10.79 -8.55 5.59
CA GLU A 359 9.79 -9.20 6.44
C GLU A 359 10.30 -9.35 7.87
N THR A 360 11.53 -9.83 8.04
CA THR A 360 12.17 -9.98 9.37
C THR A 360 12.31 -8.64 10.07
N TRP A 361 12.72 -7.59 9.35
CA TRP A 361 12.80 -6.23 9.90
C TRP A 361 11.42 -5.72 10.35
N THR A 362 10.39 -5.94 9.53
CA THR A 362 9.01 -5.56 9.86
C THR A 362 8.51 -6.26 11.11
N ASP A 363 8.75 -7.57 11.22
CA ASP A 363 8.35 -8.36 12.39
C ASP A 363 9.07 -7.89 13.67
N ARG A 364 10.37 -7.59 13.60
CA ARG A 364 11.14 -7.06 14.74
C ARG A 364 10.66 -5.69 15.21
N ILE A 365 10.40 -4.78 14.28
CA ILE A 365 9.90 -3.44 14.65
C ILE A 365 8.52 -3.56 15.29
N THR A 366 7.67 -4.42 14.76
CA THR A 366 6.32 -4.64 15.29
C THR A 366 6.36 -5.25 16.69
N SER A 367 7.19 -6.27 16.91
CA SER A 367 7.29 -6.96 18.20
C SER A 367 7.93 -6.11 19.30
N LEU A 368 8.79 -5.14 18.96
CA LEU A 368 9.37 -4.20 19.92
C LEU A 368 8.41 -3.06 20.30
N LEU A 369 7.51 -2.67 19.39
CA LEU A 369 6.58 -1.58 19.61
C LEU A 369 5.58 -1.92 20.74
N GLU A 370 5.11 -3.17 20.78
CA GLU A 370 4.13 -3.63 21.78
C GLU A 370 4.64 -3.51 23.23
N PRO A 371 5.77 -4.10 23.64
CA PRO A 371 6.29 -3.97 25.00
C PRO A 371 6.58 -2.51 25.37
N LEU A 372 7.07 -1.71 24.43
CA LEU A 372 7.35 -0.29 24.67
C LEU A 372 6.08 0.49 24.96
N MET A 373 4.99 0.24 24.23
CA MET A 373 3.69 0.86 24.47
C MET A 373 3.09 0.44 25.81
N ILE A 374 3.18 -0.85 26.17
CA ILE A 374 2.70 -1.36 27.46
C ILE A 374 3.51 -0.75 28.60
N LEU A 375 4.84 -0.70 28.48
CA LEU A 375 5.72 -0.09 29.48
C LEU A 375 5.39 1.39 29.64
N PHE A 376 5.27 2.14 28.54
CA PHE A 376 4.89 3.55 28.56
C PHE A 376 3.55 3.76 29.25
N MET A 377 2.52 2.98 28.88
CA MET A 377 1.20 3.08 29.49
C MET A 377 1.23 2.69 30.98
N GLY A 378 1.96 1.64 31.34
CA GLY A 378 2.12 1.20 32.72
C GLY A 378 2.81 2.24 33.59
N VAL A 379 3.90 2.85 33.10
CA VAL A 379 4.59 3.94 33.80
C VAL A 379 3.70 5.17 33.91
N PHE A 380 2.98 5.52 32.85
CA PHE A 380 2.11 6.69 32.85
C PHE A 380 0.92 6.53 33.81
N VAL A 381 0.13 5.46 33.64
CA VAL A 381 -1.06 5.20 34.46
C VAL A 381 -0.64 4.89 35.90
N GLY A 382 0.38 4.06 36.10
CA GLY A 382 0.94 3.76 37.41
C GLY A 382 1.46 5.01 38.11
N GLY A 383 2.17 5.88 37.38
CA GLY A 383 2.63 7.18 37.89
C GLY A 383 1.48 8.05 38.39
N VAL A 384 0.40 8.16 37.61
CA VAL A 384 -0.81 8.87 38.03
C VAL A 384 -1.39 8.27 39.30
N VAL A 385 -1.55 6.95 39.37
CA VAL A 385 -2.11 6.26 40.55
C VAL A 385 -1.24 6.47 41.79
N VAL A 386 0.09 6.38 41.66
CA VAL A 386 1.01 6.62 42.78
C VAL A 386 0.91 8.06 43.29
N VAL A 387 0.90 9.04 42.38
CA VAL A 387 0.71 10.46 42.75
C VAL A 387 -0.63 10.66 43.45
N MET A 388 -1.70 9.99 42.97
CA MET A 388 -3.01 10.03 43.62
C MET A 388 -2.98 9.43 45.02
N MET A 389 -2.36 8.26 45.21
CA MET A 389 -2.26 7.63 46.53
C MET A 389 -1.45 8.47 47.51
N LEU A 390 -0.30 9.00 47.09
CA LEU A 390 0.51 9.88 47.93
C LEU A 390 -0.26 11.14 48.32
N SER A 391 -0.99 11.72 47.37
CA SER A 391 -1.83 12.88 47.65
C SER A 391 -2.93 12.53 48.67
N MET A 392 -3.55 11.35 48.56
CA MET A 392 -4.56 10.88 49.52
C MET A 392 -3.97 10.61 50.91
N ILE A 393 -2.75 10.08 51.02
CA ILE A 393 -2.06 9.89 52.30
C ILE A 393 -1.75 11.25 52.94
N SER A 394 -1.30 12.22 52.15
CA SER A 394 -1.05 13.58 52.66
C SER A 394 -2.31 14.24 53.22
N LEU A 395 -3.50 13.94 52.66
CA LEU A 395 -4.77 14.39 53.25
C LEU A 395 -4.98 13.85 54.66
N ASN A 396 -4.58 12.60 54.90
CA ASN A 396 -4.82 11.91 56.15
C ASN A 396 -3.77 12.27 57.23
N ASP A 397 -2.52 12.55 56.84
CA ASP A 397 -1.46 13.00 57.76
C ASP A 397 -1.59 14.48 58.16
N VAL A 398 -2.23 15.32 57.34
CA VAL A 398 -2.51 16.74 57.66
C VAL A 398 -3.78 16.88 58.54
N GLY A 399 -4.48 15.78 58.79
CA GLY A 399 -5.63 15.72 59.70
C GLY A 399 -5.24 15.44 61.15
N PHE A 400 -4.59 16.40 61.82
CA PHE A 400 -4.59 16.54 63.29
C PHE A 400 -4.48 18.00 63.72
#